data_AF-A0A8X7PBM2-F1
#
_entry.id   AF-A0A8X7PBM2-F1
#
_cell.length_a   1.000
_cell.length_b   1.000
_cell.length_c   1.000
_cell.angle_alpha   90.00
_cell.angle_beta   90.00
_cell.angle_gamma   90.00
#
_symmetry.space_group_name_H-M   'P 1'
#
loop_
_entity.id
_entity.type
_entity.pdbx_description
1 polymer ?
#
loop_
_entity_poly.entity_id
_entity_poly.type
_entity_poly.pdbx_seq_one_letter_code
_entity_poly.pdbx_strand_id
1 'polypeptide(L)'
;MSKKKMKTGLVIINCIILAIGNCGGPLITRLYFRNGGKRIWFSSFLQTAGCPIILFPLLFSFLRRKEATTTPFFLIKPPLFLASIVIGLLTGVDNYLYAYGLAYLPVSTSSLVISSQLAFTAFFAFFMVKQKFTPFIINAVVLLTLGAGILALHTDGDKLAKETHKEYIVGFLMTLAAAILYAFVLPLVELTYKKARQRISYTLVLEMQLVLCFVATCFCLVGMLADGDFKELARDFKLGGSTTYYYVVVVFTAIIWQGFFLGSIGMIFCASSLVSGILICALLPLTEVLAVFFFREKFQAEKSISLFLSLWGFVSYFYGQIKAENKTETPDQEAQLSQLPVIDSVA
;
A
#
# COMPACT_ATOMS: atom_id res chain seq x y z
N MET A 1 11.95 -24.66 15.50
CA MET A 1 10.72 -24.35 14.72
C MET A 1 11.01 -24.61 13.24
N SER A 2 10.21 -25.42 12.53
CA SER A 2 10.46 -25.73 11.10
C SER A 2 10.47 -24.44 10.26
N LYS A 3 11.39 -24.31 9.27
CA LYS A 3 11.50 -23.15 8.36
C LYS A 3 10.15 -22.74 7.74
N LYS A 4 9.26 -23.72 7.48
CA LYS A 4 7.91 -23.48 6.95
C LYS A 4 7.01 -22.75 7.96
N LYS A 5 7.02 -23.17 9.24
CA LYS A 5 6.26 -22.52 10.32
C LYS A 5 6.75 -21.08 10.58
N MET A 6 8.05 -20.82 10.47
CA MET A 6 8.62 -19.48 10.65
C MET A 6 8.25 -18.53 9.50
N LYS A 7 8.20 -19.04 8.24
CA LYS A 7 7.74 -18.28 7.08
C LYS A 7 6.25 -17.94 7.18
N THR A 8 5.41 -18.88 7.61
CA THR A 8 3.97 -18.66 7.81
C THR A 8 3.70 -17.63 8.91
N GLY A 9 4.41 -17.69 10.04
CA GLY A 9 4.27 -16.70 11.11
C GLY A 9 4.62 -15.28 10.66
N LEU A 10 5.68 -15.12 9.87
CA LEU A 10 6.10 -13.82 9.32
C LEU A 10 5.04 -13.24 8.37
N VAL A 11 4.41 -14.06 7.52
CA VAL A 11 3.32 -13.64 6.64
C VAL A 11 2.13 -13.13 7.45
N ILE A 12 1.68 -13.90 8.46
CA ILE A 12 0.52 -13.52 9.29
C ILE A 12 0.75 -12.19 10.00
N ILE A 13 1.94 -11.98 10.57
CA ILE A 13 2.29 -10.74 11.25
C ILE A 13 2.23 -9.55 10.27
N ASN A 14 2.81 -9.69 9.08
CA ASN A 14 2.76 -8.63 8.07
C ASN A 14 1.34 -8.36 7.57
N CYS A 15 0.49 -9.39 7.43
CA CYS A 15 -0.92 -9.21 7.11
C CYS A 15 -1.66 -8.39 8.17
N ILE A 16 -1.46 -8.68 9.46
CA ILE A 16 -2.12 -7.96 10.56
C ILE A 16 -1.64 -6.51 10.60
N ILE A 17 -0.33 -6.29 10.51
CA ILE A 17 0.27 -4.95 10.51
C ILE A 17 -0.24 -4.14 9.31
N LEU A 18 -0.31 -4.76 8.13
CA LEU A 18 -0.87 -4.14 6.93
C LEU A 18 -2.36 -3.82 7.10
N ALA A 19 -3.15 -4.71 7.68
CA ALA A 19 -4.57 -4.49 7.91
C ALA A 19 -4.83 -3.30 8.86
N ILE A 20 -4.05 -3.19 9.93
CA ILE A 20 -4.12 -2.05 10.85
C ILE A 20 -3.81 -0.75 10.10
N GLY A 21 -2.73 -0.73 9.31
CA GLY A 21 -2.33 0.45 8.56
C GLY A 21 -3.33 0.84 7.46
N ASN A 22 -3.78 -0.13 6.67
CA ASN A 22 -4.67 0.07 5.54
C ASN A 22 -6.06 0.55 5.95
N CYS A 23 -6.60 -0.02 7.04
CA CYS A 23 -7.90 0.39 7.55
C CYS A 23 -7.81 1.65 8.43
N GLY A 24 -6.79 1.72 9.30
CA GLY A 24 -6.66 2.81 10.26
C GLY A 24 -6.13 4.11 9.66
N GLY A 25 -5.22 4.03 8.69
CA GLY A 25 -4.53 5.17 8.08
C GLY A 25 -5.50 6.17 7.44
N PRO A 26 -6.39 5.72 6.52
CA PRO A 26 -7.37 6.60 5.90
C PRO A 26 -8.34 7.21 6.92
N LEU A 27 -8.75 6.44 7.93
CA LEU A 27 -9.66 6.90 8.98
C LEU A 27 -9.02 8.00 9.84
N ILE A 28 -7.79 7.80 10.32
CA ILE A 28 -7.13 8.80 11.18
C ILE A 28 -6.71 10.05 10.40
N THR A 29 -6.30 9.89 9.13
CA THR A 29 -6.08 11.03 8.23
C THR A 29 -7.37 11.80 8.01
N ARG A 30 -8.51 11.11 7.84
CA ARG A 30 -9.81 11.77 7.71
C ARG A 30 -10.23 12.49 8.98
N LEU A 31 -9.95 11.91 10.15
CA LEU A 31 -10.19 12.54 11.44
C LEU A 31 -9.41 13.85 11.56
N TYR A 32 -8.17 13.90 11.07
CA TYR A 32 -7.38 15.14 11.01
C TYR A 32 -8.08 16.23 10.19
N PHE A 33 -8.47 15.95 8.93
CA PHE A 33 -9.10 16.94 8.06
C PHE A 33 -10.48 17.38 8.57
N ARG A 34 -11.30 16.43 9.05
CA ARG A 34 -12.65 16.71 9.58
C ARG A 34 -12.61 17.65 10.79
N ASN A 35 -11.57 17.57 11.60
CA ASN A 35 -11.45 18.32 12.85
C ASN A 35 -10.65 19.63 12.73
N GLY A 36 -10.47 20.14 11.51
CA GLY A 36 -9.88 21.46 11.27
C GLY A 36 -8.42 21.42 10.81
N GLY A 37 -7.87 20.23 10.55
CA GLY A 37 -6.60 20.09 9.82
C GLY A 37 -6.78 20.59 8.39
N LYS A 38 -5.99 21.60 8.00
CA LYS A 38 -6.06 22.22 6.65
C LYS A 38 -4.86 21.91 5.77
N ARG A 39 -3.82 21.31 6.36
CA ARG A 39 -2.48 21.24 5.77
C ARG A 39 -2.26 19.90 5.08
N ILE A 40 -2.31 19.93 3.76
CA ILE A 40 -2.18 18.72 2.93
C ILE A 40 -0.74 18.22 2.96
N TRP A 41 0.25 19.10 2.82
CA TRP A 41 1.67 18.72 2.89
C TRP A 41 2.05 18.14 4.25
N PHE A 42 1.54 18.72 5.35
CA PHE A 42 1.72 18.15 6.67
C PHE A 42 1.11 16.75 6.79
N SER A 43 -0.13 16.54 6.32
CA SER A 43 -0.74 15.20 6.31
C SER A 43 0.06 14.20 5.47
N SER A 44 0.59 14.64 4.33
CA SER A 44 1.46 13.85 3.43
C SER A 44 2.77 13.45 4.11
N PHE A 45 3.36 14.38 4.88
CA PHE A 45 4.54 14.14 5.69
C PHE A 45 4.26 13.08 6.77
N LEU A 46 3.12 13.17 7.46
CA LEU A 46 2.76 12.22 8.52
C LEU A 46 2.64 10.77 8.06
N GLN A 47 2.27 10.52 6.79
CA GLN A 47 2.18 9.17 6.26
C GLN A 47 3.52 8.41 6.33
N THR A 48 4.65 9.12 6.22
CA THR A 48 5.99 8.48 6.23
C THR A 48 6.90 8.92 7.38
N ALA A 49 6.49 9.91 8.17
CA ALA A 49 7.23 10.39 9.34
C ALA A 49 7.44 9.31 10.42
N GLY A 50 6.67 8.22 10.40
CA GLY A 50 6.85 7.06 11.27
C GLY A 50 8.09 6.21 10.98
N CYS A 51 8.90 6.58 9.98
CA CYS A 51 10.09 5.82 9.57
C CYS A 51 11.08 5.46 10.69
N PRO A 52 11.28 6.25 11.77
CA PRO A 52 12.20 5.88 12.84
C PRO A 52 11.80 4.59 13.57
N ILE A 53 10.52 4.19 13.51
CA ILE A 53 10.05 2.92 14.11
C ILE A 53 10.73 1.71 13.46
N ILE A 54 11.17 1.82 12.19
CA ILE A 54 11.91 0.76 11.49
C ILE A 54 13.29 0.53 12.12
N LEU A 55 13.85 1.52 12.84
CA LEU A 55 15.15 1.38 13.48
C LEU A 55 15.14 0.33 14.59
N PHE A 56 14.01 0.08 15.26
CA PHE A 56 13.91 -0.95 16.31
C PHE A 56 14.17 -2.37 15.78
N PRO A 57 13.47 -2.89 14.76
CA PRO A 57 13.76 -4.21 14.22
C PRO A 57 15.14 -4.28 13.54
N LEU A 58 15.64 -3.17 12.97
CA LEU A 58 16.99 -3.10 12.42
C LEU A 58 18.06 -3.22 13.51
N LEU A 59 17.91 -2.50 14.63
CA LEU A 59 18.82 -2.55 15.77
C LEU A 59 18.83 -3.95 16.39
N PHE A 60 17.66 -4.57 16.59
CA PHE A 60 17.57 -5.95 17.07
C PHE A 60 18.28 -6.94 16.12
N SER A 61 18.09 -6.79 14.80
CA SER A 61 18.79 -7.60 13.81
C SER A 61 20.30 -7.33 13.80
N PHE A 62 20.75 -6.10 14.02
CA PHE A 62 22.15 -5.74 14.12
C PHE A 62 22.81 -6.37 15.36
N LEU A 63 22.19 -6.25 16.54
CA LEU A 63 22.70 -6.82 17.79
C LEU A 63 22.90 -8.34 17.68
N ARG A 64 21.91 -9.07 17.13
CA ARG A 64 22.01 -10.52 16.90
C ARG A 64 23.10 -10.91 15.89
N ARG A 65 23.42 -10.05 14.92
CA ARG A 65 24.48 -10.31 13.93
C ARG A 65 25.86 -9.99 14.46
N LYS A 66 25.98 -8.94 15.28
CA LYS A 66 27.23 -8.53 15.94
C LYS A 66 27.78 -9.62 16.85
N GLU A 67 26.91 -10.36 17.53
CA GLU A 67 27.29 -11.52 18.34
C GLU A 67 27.86 -12.68 17.49
N ALA A 68 27.52 -12.75 16.20
CA ALA A 68 27.88 -13.85 15.32
C ALA A 68 29.07 -13.55 14.39
N THR A 69 29.28 -12.30 13.94
CA THR A 69 30.32 -11.89 12.97
C THR A 69 30.54 -10.37 12.94
N THR A 70 31.71 -9.91 12.44
CA THR A 70 31.98 -8.50 12.09
C THR A 70 31.21 -8.09 10.83
N THR A 71 29.93 -7.75 11.01
CA THR A 71 29.05 -7.33 9.91
C THR A 71 28.89 -5.80 9.85
N PRO A 72 28.81 -5.21 8.64
CA PRO A 72 28.58 -3.77 8.49
C PRO A 72 27.20 -3.36 9.02
N PHE A 73 27.09 -2.11 9.47
CA PHE A 73 25.84 -1.57 10.05
C PHE A 73 24.70 -1.50 9.03
N PHE A 74 25.01 -1.17 7.77
CA PHE A 74 24.09 -1.22 6.63
C PHE A 74 24.54 -2.27 5.61
N LEU A 75 23.59 -3.05 5.09
CA LEU A 75 23.82 -4.08 4.07
C LEU A 75 23.45 -3.59 2.67
N ILE A 76 22.78 -2.45 2.56
CA ILE A 76 22.36 -1.87 1.29
C ILE A 76 23.56 -1.45 0.44
N LYS A 77 23.61 -1.96 -0.80
CA LYS A 77 24.60 -1.54 -1.80
C LYS A 77 24.13 -0.27 -2.51
N PRO A 78 25.06 0.56 -3.04
CA PRO A 78 24.74 1.81 -3.74
C PRO A 78 23.62 1.74 -4.81
N PRO A 79 23.55 0.74 -5.71
CA PRO A 79 22.47 0.69 -6.71
C PRO A 79 21.08 0.48 -6.10
N LEU A 80 20.98 -0.30 -5.00
CA LEU A 80 19.70 -0.44 -4.30
C LEU A 80 19.35 0.81 -3.50
N PHE A 81 20.35 1.45 -2.90
CA PHE A 81 20.15 2.73 -2.22
C PHE A 81 19.59 3.79 -3.18
N LEU A 82 20.15 3.90 -4.39
CA LEU A 82 19.66 4.82 -5.42
C LEU A 82 18.24 4.45 -5.89
N ALA A 83 17.96 3.16 -6.08
CA ALA A 83 16.60 2.71 -6.41
C ALA A 83 15.60 3.07 -5.29
N SER A 84 15.97 2.88 -4.03
CA SER A 84 15.14 3.27 -2.88
C SER A 84 14.89 4.78 -2.81
N ILE A 85 15.85 5.62 -3.22
CA ILE A 85 15.66 7.07 -3.33
C ILE A 85 14.61 7.39 -4.38
N VAL A 86 14.73 6.83 -5.59
CA VAL A 86 13.76 7.07 -6.67
C VAL A 86 12.37 6.63 -6.26
N ILE A 87 12.25 5.43 -5.66
CA ILE A 87 10.97 4.92 -5.16
C ILE A 87 10.43 5.83 -4.04
N GLY A 88 11.28 6.27 -3.11
CA GLY A 88 10.89 7.19 -2.03
C GLY A 88 10.38 8.53 -2.53
N LEU A 89 10.95 9.09 -3.60
CA LEU A 89 10.42 10.30 -4.24
C LEU A 89 9.03 10.06 -4.84
N LEU A 90 8.85 8.95 -5.56
CA LEU A 90 7.53 8.57 -6.10
C LEU A 90 6.51 8.38 -4.98
N THR A 91 6.89 7.73 -3.88
CA THR A 91 6.04 7.61 -2.69
C THR A 91 5.73 8.95 -2.04
N GLY A 92 6.67 9.90 -2.01
CA GLY A 92 6.40 11.26 -1.52
C GLY A 92 5.34 11.98 -2.35
N VAL A 93 5.39 11.86 -3.68
CA VAL A 93 4.36 12.37 -4.59
C VAL A 93 3.02 11.67 -4.36
N ASP A 94 3.04 10.35 -4.24
CA ASP A 94 1.85 9.53 -3.96
C ASP A 94 1.17 9.95 -2.65
N ASN A 95 1.93 10.12 -1.57
CA ASN A 95 1.42 10.58 -0.27
C ASN A 95 0.69 11.93 -0.40
N TYR A 96 1.21 12.84 -1.23
CA TYR A 96 0.59 14.14 -1.48
C TYR A 96 -0.73 14.01 -2.24
N LEU A 97 -0.73 13.26 -3.35
CA LEU A 97 -1.95 12.99 -4.13
C LEU A 97 -3.03 12.33 -3.26
N TYR A 98 -2.61 11.38 -2.42
CA TYR A 98 -3.47 10.64 -1.50
C TYR A 98 -4.06 11.53 -0.40
N ALA A 99 -3.21 12.34 0.27
CA ALA A 99 -3.65 13.27 1.31
C ALA A 99 -4.60 14.33 0.73
N TYR A 100 -4.33 14.79 -0.49
CA TYR A 100 -5.20 15.72 -1.21
C TYR A 100 -6.57 15.08 -1.47
N GLY A 101 -6.60 13.84 -1.97
CA GLY A 101 -7.83 13.07 -2.14
C GLY A 101 -8.68 13.02 -0.86
N LEU A 102 -8.07 12.62 0.25
CA LEU A 102 -8.74 12.50 1.56
C LEU A 102 -9.16 13.84 2.18
N ALA A 103 -8.58 14.96 1.78
CA ALA A 103 -9.04 16.28 2.22
C ALA A 103 -10.45 16.57 1.66
N TYR A 104 -10.67 16.27 0.37
CA TYR A 104 -11.87 16.68 -0.38
C TYR A 104 -12.90 15.57 -0.59
N LEU A 105 -12.54 14.30 -0.36
CA LEU A 105 -13.43 13.17 -0.51
C LEU A 105 -13.74 12.47 0.82
N PRO A 106 -14.92 11.83 0.93
CA PRO A 106 -15.18 10.82 1.94
C PRO A 106 -14.19 9.65 1.83
N VAL A 107 -13.94 8.96 2.96
CA VAL A 107 -13.05 7.78 2.96
C VAL A 107 -13.67 6.65 2.15
N SER A 108 -15.01 6.50 2.19
CA SER A 108 -15.72 5.49 1.40
C SER A 108 -15.50 5.67 -0.10
N THR A 109 -15.64 6.90 -0.60
CA THR A 109 -15.41 7.23 -2.01
C THR A 109 -13.96 7.04 -2.41
N SER A 110 -13.03 7.55 -1.59
CA SER A 110 -11.60 7.43 -1.85
C SER A 110 -11.20 5.95 -1.95
N SER A 111 -11.66 5.11 -1.02
CA SER A 111 -11.39 3.66 -1.02
C SER A 111 -11.92 2.98 -2.28
N LEU A 112 -13.11 3.35 -2.75
CA LEU A 112 -13.65 2.78 -3.99
C LEU A 112 -12.82 3.20 -5.22
N VAL A 113 -12.38 4.45 -5.31
CA VAL A 113 -11.49 4.89 -6.39
C VAL A 113 -10.15 4.15 -6.32
N ILE A 114 -9.57 4.02 -5.12
CA ILE A 114 -8.32 3.27 -4.89
C ILE A 114 -8.50 1.79 -5.23
N SER A 115 -9.70 1.21 -5.15
CA SER A 115 -9.89 -0.20 -5.55
C SER A 115 -9.50 -0.48 -7.01
N SER A 116 -9.57 0.53 -7.89
CA SER A 116 -9.09 0.46 -9.27
C SER A 116 -7.57 0.24 -9.37
N GLN A 117 -6.80 0.50 -8.30
CA GLN A 117 -5.37 0.22 -8.19
C GLN A 117 -5.04 -1.22 -8.56
N LEU A 118 -5.88 -2.21 -8.23
CA LEU A 118 -5.58 -3.61 -8.56
C LEU A 118 -5.47 -3.83 -10.07
N ALA A 119 -6.34 -3.18 -10.85
CA ALA A 119 -6.33 -3.23 -12.30
C ALA A 119 -5.01 -2.66 -12.86
N PHE A 120 -4.61 -1.49 -12.38
CA PHE A 120 -3.33 -0.86 -12.74
C PHE A 120 -2.13 -1.68 -12.27
N THR A 121 -2.21 -2.31 -11.09
CA THR A 121 -1.12 -3.13 -10.53
C THR A 121 -0.91 -4.36 -11.40
N ALA A 122 -1.98 -5.04 -11.81
CA ALA A 122 -1.89 -6.16 -12.74
C ALA A 122 -1.32 -5.72 -14.10
N PHE A 123 -1.72 -4.53 -14.59
CA PHE A 123 -1.19 -3.95 -15.82
C PHE A 123 0.31 -3.67 -15.75
N PHE A 124 0.79 -2.98 -14.71
CA PHE A 124 2.21 -2.71 -14.54
C PHE A 124 3.00 -3.99 -14.21
N ALA A 125 2.43 -4.94 -13.47
CA ALA A 125 3.07 -6.22 -13.19
C ALA A 125 3.30 -7.04 -14.46
N PHE A 126 2.34 -7.03 -15.40
CA PHE A 126 2.53 -7.63 -16.73
C PHE A 126 3.75 -7.02 -17.45
N PHE A 127 3.86 -5.69 -17.48
CA PHE A 127 4.95 -5.02 -18.20
C PHE A 127 6.31 -5.11 -17.50
N MET A 128 6.34 -4.94 -16.18
CA MET A 128 7.58 -4.79 -15.40
C MET A 128 8.17 -6.12 -14.95
N VAL A 129 7.34 -7.06 -14.53
CA VAL A 129 7.76 -8.37 -14.01
C VAL A 129 7.32 -9.54 -14.89
N LYS A 130 6.81 -9.26 -16.10
CA LYS A 130 6.39 -10.25 -17.11
C LYS A 130 5.36 -11.25 -16.60
N GLN A 131 4.44 -10.78 -15.75
CA GLN A 131 3.31 -11.60 -15.33
C GLN A 131 2.45 -11.96 -16.56
N LYS A 132 1.79 -13.13 -16.61
CA LYS A 132 0.93 -13.49 -17.75
C LYS A 132 -0.50 -12.99 -17.51
N PHE A 133 -1.09 -12.28 -18.48
CA PHE A 133 -2.50 -11.89 -18.42
C PHE A 133 -3.42 -13.10 -18.64
N THR A 134 -4.40 -13.25 -17.76
CA THR A 134 -5.50 -14.20 -17.94
C THR A 134 -6.78 -13.45 -18.29
N PRO A 135 -7.77 -14.08 -18.97
CA PRO A 135 -9.06 -13.44 -19.25
C PRO A 135 -9.76 -12.91 -17.99
N PHE A 136 -9.50 -13.52 -16.84
CA PHE A 136 -9.99 -13.09 -15.53
C PHE A 136 -9.42 -11.75 -15.07
N ILE A 137 -8.15 -11.47 -15.39
CA ILE A 137 -7.54 -10.16 -15.10
C ILE A 137 -8.19 -9.09 -15.96
N ILE A 138 -8.45 -9.36 -17.24
CA ILE A 138 -9.16 -8.43 -18.14
C ILE A 138 -10.57 -8.14 -17.60
N ASN A 139 -11.30 -9.18 -17.18
CA ASN A 139 -12.63 -9.01 -16.58
C ASN A 139 -12.57 -8.14 -15.30
N ALA A 140 -11.60 -8.39 -14.42
CA ALA A 140 -11.42 -7.61 -13.20
C ALA A 140 -11.10 -6.14 -13.49
N VAL A 141 -10.24 -5.86 -14.48
CA VAL A 141 -9.91 -4.50 -14.92
C VAL A 141 -11.17 -3.76 -15.39
N VAL A 142 -11.99 -4.41 -16.23
CA VAL A 142 -13.22 -3.81 -16.76
C VAL A 142 -14.19 -3.47 -15.63
N LEU A 143 -14.44 -4.41 -14.71
CA LEU A 143 -15.39 -4.19 -13.61
C LEU A 143 -14.94 -3.11 -12.63
N LEU A 144 -13.65 -3.06 -12.30
CA LEU A 144 -13.08 -2.02 -11.43
C LEU A 144 -13.15 -0.64 -12.11
N THR A 145 -12.93 -0.58 -13.42
CA THR A 145 -13.06 0.65 -14.21
C THR A 145 -14.51 1.13 -14.24
N LEU A 146 -15.47 0.22 -14.43
CA LEU A 146 -16.89 0.53 -14.38
C LEU A 146 -17.33 1.02 -12.99
N GLY A 147 -16.86 0.40 -11.91
CA GLY A 147 -17.13 0.86 -10.54
C GLY A 147 -16.65 2.30 -10.32
N ALA A 148 -15.40 2.60 -10.68
CA ALA A 148 -14.85 3.96 -10.61
C ALA A 148 -15.62 4.95 -11.51
N GLY A 149 -16.05 4.53 -12.70
CA GLY A 149 -16.85 5.35 -13.62
C GLY A 149 -18.23 5.70 -13.07
N ILE A 150 -18.93 4.74 -12.44
CA ILE A 150 -20.24 4.96 -11.83
C ILE A 150 -20.15 6.03 -10.72
N LEU A 151 -19.10 5.97 -9.90
CA LEU A 151 -18.82 6.98 -8.86
C LEU A 151 -18.53 8.36 -9.46
N ALA A 152 -17.74 8.42 -10.53
CA ALA A 152 -17.39 9.69 -11.17
C ALA A 152 -18.61 10.40 -11.77
N LEU A 153 -19.59 9.64 -12.29
CA LEU A 153 -20.77 10.17 -12.98
C LEU A 153 -21.87 10.67 -12.03
N HIS A 154 -21.83 10.34 -10.74
CA HIS A 154 -22.88 10.70 -9.76
C HIS A 154 -22.31 11.51 -8.58
N THR A 155 -21.93 12.75 -8.86
CA THR A 155 -21.19 13.65 -7.97
C THR A 155 -22.06 14.31 -6.87
N ASP A 156 -23.37 14.45 -7.11
CA ASP A 156 -24.24 15.33 -6.31
C ASP A 156 -24.52 14.83 -4.90
N GLY A 157 -24.47 13.52 -4.67
CA GLY A 157 -24.81 12.91 -3.39
C GLY A 157 -23.62 12.64 -2.46
N ASP A 158 -22.40 12.71 -3.00
CA ASP A 158 -21.18 12.25 -2.36
C ASP A 158 -20.25 13.38 -1.88
N LYS A 159 -20.67 14.60 -2.17
CA LYS A 159 -19.97 15.82 -1.84
C LYS A 159 -20.01 16.09 -0.33
N LEU A 160 -18.87 16.49 0.23
CA LEU A 160 -18.79 16.99 1.59
C LEU A 160 -19.51 18.34 1.71
N ALA A 161 -20.26 18.54 2.80
CA ALA A 161 -21.17 19.68 2.97
C ALA A 161 -20.52 21.08 2.85
N LYS A 162 -19.19 21.18 2.92
CA LYS A 162 -18.44 22.44 2.87
C LYS A 162 -17.68 22.67 1.56
N GLU A 163 -17.52 21.65 0.74
CA GLU A 163 -16.66 21.71 -0.44
C GLU A 163 -17.46 22.20 -1.65
N THR A 164 -16.76 22.64 -2.69
CA THR A 164 -17.30 22.98 -4.02
C THR A 164 -17.26 21.77 -4.95
N HIS A 165 -18.01 21.82 -6.06
CA HIS A 165 -18.01 20.72 -7.05
C HIS A 165 -16.63 20.56 -7.71
N LYS A 166 -15.89 21.67 -7.89
CA LYS A 166 -14.52 21.66 -8.42
C LYS A 166 -13.56 20.94 -7.48
N GLU A 167 -13.63 21.23 -6.18
CA GLU A 167 -12.79 20.56 -5.17
C GLU A 167 -13.03 19.05 -5.10
N TYR A 168 -14.29 18.61 -5.22
CA TYR A 168 -14.61 17.19 -5.31
C TYR A 168 -13.96 16.52 -6.53
N ILE A 169 -14.11 17.12 -7.74
CA ILE A 169 -13.51 16.57 -8.97
C ILE A 169 -12.00 16.49 -8.85
N VAL A 170 -11.35 17.55 -8.36
CA VAL A 170 -9.89 17.54 -8.16
C VAL A 170 -9.51 16.46 -7.15
N GLY A 171 -10.23 16.32 -6.04
CA GLY A 171 -10.02 15.24 -5.07
C GLY A 171 -10.14 13.84 -5.70
N PHE A 172 -11.13 13.64 -6.58
CA PHE A 172 -11.32 12.40 -7.33
C PHE A 172 -10.13 12.10 -8.24
N LEU A 173 -9.70 13.08 -9.04
CA LEU A 173 -8.57 12.94 -9.95
C LEU A 173 -7.25 12.71 -9.21
N MET A 174 -7.03 13.39 -8.08
CA MET A 174 -5.85 13.18 -7.24
C MET A 174 -5.84 11.78 -6.63
N THR A 175 -6.99 11.28 -6.15
CA THR A 175 -7.10 9.89 -5.64
C THR A 175 -6.84 8.86 -6.74
N LEU A 176 -7.38 9.08 -7.95
CA LEU A 176 -7.12 8.19 -9.09
C LEU A 176 -5.64 8.20 -9.49
N ALA A 177 -5.01 9.38 -9.50
CA ALA A 177 -3.58 9.52 -9.77
C ALA A 177 -2.73 8.79 -8.71
N ALA A 178 -3.09 8.89 -7.43
CA ALA A 178 -2.47 8.12 -6.34
C ALA A 178 -2.63 6.60 -6.58
N ALA A 179 -3.83 6.14 -6.92
CA ALA A 179 -4.06 4.72 -7.21
C ALA A 179 -3.18 4.20 -8.36
N ILE A 180 -3.01 4.97 -9.44
CA ILE A 180 -2.13 4.63 -10.56
C ILE A 180 -0.65 4.62 -10.13
N LEU A 181 -0.22 5.65 -9.39
CA LEU A 181 1.16 5.80 -8.98
C LEU A 181 1.58 4.71 -8.00
N TYR A 182 0.76 4.43 -6.99
CA TYR A 182 1.02 3.36 -6.03
C TYR A 182 0.98 1.96 -6.71
N ALA A 183 0.06 1.74 -7.66
CA ALA A 183 0.02 0.53 -8.48
C ALA A 183 1.29 0.32 -9.32
N PHE A 184 1.98 1.40 -9.70
CA PHE A 184 3.27 1.34 -10.38
C PHE A 184 4.43 1.10 -9.41
N VAL A 185 4.42 1.75 -8.24
CA VAL A 185 5.45 1.62 -7.20
C VAL A 185 5.57 0.16 -6.71
N LEU A 186 4.45 -0.54 -6.53
CA LEU A 186 4.43 -1.92 -6.04
C LEU A 186 5.28 -2.89 -6.91
N PRO A 187 5.03 -3.06 -8.22
CA PRO A 187 5.89 -3.87 -9.10
C PRO A 187 7.31 -3.33 -9.25
N LEU A 188 7.53 -2.01 -9.16
CA LEU A 188 8.86 -1.42 -9.24
C LEU A 188 9.75 -1.84 -8.06
N VAL A 189 9.18 -1.91 -6.86
CA VAL A 189 9.86 -2.47 -5.67
C VAL A 189 10.22 -3.93 -5.90
N GLU A 190 9.28 -4.75 -6.38
CA GLU A 190 9.56 -6.16 -6.67
C GLU A 190 10.63 -6.35 -7.76
N LEU A 191 10.59 -5.54 -8.81
CA LEU A 191 11.60 -5.54 -9.87
C LEU A 191 12.98 -5.19 -9.31
N THR A 192 13.03 -4.24 -8.37
CA THR A 192 14.27 -3.86 -7.67
C THR A 192 14.83 -5.03 -6.86
N TYR A 193 13.97 -5.83 -6.21
CA TYR A 193 14.40 -7.07 -5.54
C TYR A 193 14.94 -8.11 -6.51
N LYS A 194 14.27 -8.32 -7.65
CA LYS A 194 14.68 -9.28 -8.68
C LYS A 194 15.99 -8.89 -9.37
N LYS A 195 16.21 -7.60 -9.61
CA LYS A 195 17.44 -7.07 -10.24
C LYS A 195 18.55 -6.76 -9.24
N ALA A 196 18.32 -6.98 -7.95
CA ALA A 196 19.34 -6.76 -6.94
C ALA A 196 20.53 -7.69 -7.18
N ARG A 197 21.72 -7.10 -7.40
CA ARG A 197 22.99 -7.84 -7.45
C ARG A 197 23.49 -8.22 -6.05
N GLN A 198 22.56 -8.57 -5.15
CA GLN A 198 22.82 -9.02 -3.79
C GLN A 198 21.66 -9.81 -3.22
N ARG A 199 21.96 -10.63 -2.19
CA ARG A 199 20.97 -11.47 -1.52
C ARG A 199 19.94 -10.61 -0.79
N ILE A 200 18.67 -10.73 -1.19
CA ILE A 200 17.56 -10.08 -0.50
C ILE A 200 17.27 -10.82 0.81
N SER A 201 17.47 -10.14 1.92
CA SER A 201 17.10 -10.57 3.26
C SER A 201 16.04 -9.64 3.84
N TYR A 202 15.29 -10.09 4.84
CA TYR A 202 14.29 -9.24 5.48
C TYR A 202 14.90 -7.96 6.06
N THR A 203 16.12 -8.05 6.62
CA THR A 203 16.84 -6.87 7.11
C THR A 203 17.17 -5.87 6.00
N LEU A 204 17.61 -6.35 4.83
CA LEU A 204 17.86 -5.48 3.68
C LEU A 204 16.56 -4.81 3.20
N VAL A 205 15.43 -5.52 3.24
CA VAL A 205 14.12 -4.95 2.91
C VAL A 205 13.73 -3.83 3.87
N LEU A 206 13.97 -4.01 5.18
CA LEU A 206 13.76 -2.95 6.17
C LEU A 206 14.69 -1.75 5.97
N GLU A 207 15.96 -1.98 5.59
CA GLU A 207 16.88 -0.89 5.23
C GLU A 207 16.39 -0.12 3.99
N MET A 208 15.92 -0.82 2.95
CA MET A 208 15.33 -0.19 1.78
C MET A 208 14.08 0.61 2.14
N GLN A 209 13.21 0.07 3.00
CA GLN A 209 12.00 0.74 3.47
C GLN A 209 12.32 2.00 4.29
N LEU A 210 13.36 1.94 5.14
CA LEU A 210 13.83 3.11 5.89
C LEU A 210 14.26 4.24 4.96
N VAL A 211 15.07 3.92 3.94
CA VAL A 211 15.50 4.91 2.94
C VAL A 211 14.30 5.48 2.18
N LEU A 212 13.38 4.62 1.73
CA LEU A 212 12.18 5.02 1.01
C LEU A 212 11.34 5.99 1.85
N CYS A 213 10.99 5.62 3.09
CA CYS A 213 10.19 6.47 3.97
C CYS A 213 10.92 7.76 4.34
N PHE A 214 12.23 7.71 4.57
CA PHE A 214 13.03 8.90 4.86
C PHE A 214 13.02 9.89 3.70
N VAL A 215 13.26 9.42 2.47
CA VAL A 215 13.24 10.26 1.27
C VAL A 215 11.85 10.84 1.01
N ALA A 216 10.79 10.03 1.16
CA ALA A 216 9.41 10.49 1.06
C ALA A 216 9.09 11.59 2.11
N THR A 217 9.56 11.39 3.34
CA THR A 217 9.41 12.35 4.44
C THR A 217 10.14 13.67 4.12
N CYS A 218 11.38 13.59 3.63
CA CYS A 218 12.14 14.76 3.20
C CYS A 218 11.47 15.50 2.04
N PHE A 219 10.93 14.76 1.06
CA PHE A 219 10.18 15.34 -0.05
C PHE A 219 8.96 16.11 0.44
N CYS A 220 8.13 15.50 1.29
CA CYS A 220 6.98 16.16 1.89
C CYS A 220 7.38 17.36 2.76
N LEU A 221 8.51 17.27 3.48
CA LEU A 221 9.05 18.38 4.28
C LEU A 221 9.45 19.57 3.40
N VAL A 222 10.08 19.33 2.25
CA VAL A 222 10.38 20.39 1.28
C VAL A 222 9.09 21.02 0.75
N GLY A 223 8.07 20.21 0.47
CA GLY A 223 6.74 20.70 0.10
C GLY A 223 6.12 21.59 1.19
N MET A 224 6.20 21.17 2.45
CA MET A 224 5.78 22.00 3.58
C MET A 224 6.55 23.33 3.64
N LEU A 225 7.87 23.31 3.40
CA LEU A 225 8.74 24.50 3.43
C LEU A 225 8.37 25.47 2.32
N ALA A 226 8.08 24.97 1.12
CA ALA A 226 7.63 25.77 0.00
C ALA A 226 6.24 26.38 0.24
N ASP A 227 5.33 25.64 0.88
CA ASP A 227 3.95 26.07 1.15
C ASP A 227 3.82 26.98 2.40
N GLY A 228 4.90 27.14 3.17
CA GLY A 228 4.89 27.94 4.41
C GLY A 228 4.16 27.27 5.56
N ASP A 229 4.13 25.93 5.57
CA ASP A 229 3.17 25.13 6.32
C ASP A 229 3.49 24.96 7.84
N PHE A 230 4.29 25.86 8.41
CA PHE A 230 4.89 25.71 9.75
C PHE A 230 4.23 26.53 10.87
N LYS A 231 3.43 27.55 10.55
CA LYS A 231 2.90 28.48 11.57
C LYS A 231 1.57 28.01 12.15
N GLU A 232 1.53 27.64 13.44
CA GLU A 232 0.30 27.37 14.22
C GLU A 232 -0.49 26.12 13.80
N LEU A 233 0.20 24.97 13.80
CA LEU A 233 -0.35 23.64 13.43
C LEU A 233 -1.59 23.20 14.24
N ALA A 234 -1.71 23.62 15.50
CA ALA A 234 -2.75 23.12 16.41
C ALA A 234 -3.86 24.14 16.75
N ARG A 235 -3.74 25.41 16.33
CA ARG A 235 -4.64 26.49 16.78
C ARG A 235 -6.09 26.33 16.30
N ASP A 236 -6.27 25.77 15.11
CA ASP A 236 -7.58 25.59 14.47
C ASP A 236 -8.20 24.19 14.71
N PHE A 237 -7.54 23.31 15.47
CA PHE A 237 -7.99 21.93 15.66
C PHE A 237 -9.08 21.85 16.73
N LYS A 238 -10.25 21.32 16.36
CA LYS A 238 -11.48 21.37 17.17
C LYS A 238 -11.83 20.05 17.87
N LEU A 239 -11.00 19.01 17.76
CA LEU A 239 -11.29 17.73 18.42
C LEU A 239 -10.95 17.82 19.92
N GLY A 240 -11.95 17.58 20.77
CA GLY A 240 -11.76 17.41 22.22
C GLY A 240 -11.35 18.66 23.00
N GLY A 241 -11.42 19.85 22.39
CA GLY A 241 -11.21 21.14 23.08
C GLY A 241 -9.79 21.40 23.62
N SER A 242 -8.82 20.54 23.32
CA SER A 242 -7.44 20.64 23.81
C SER A 242 -6.43 20.27 22.73
N THR A 243 -5.30 20.97 22.73
CA THR A 243 -4.12 20.73 21.90
C THR A 243 -3.59 19.29 22.06
N THR A 244 -3.87 18.62 23.18
CA THR A 244 -3.44 17.22 23.42
C THR A 244 -4.00 16.25 22.38
N TYR A 245 -5.28 16.39 22.02
CA TYR A 245 -5.91 15.50 21.03
C TYR A 245 -5.30 15.67 19.64
N TYR A 246 -4.86 16.88 19.30
CA TYR A 246 -4.12 17.13 18.06
C TYR A 246 -2.85 16.29 18.00
N TYR A 247 -2.00 16.37 19.03
CA TYR A 247 -0.75 15.61 19.07
C TYR A 247 -0.98 14.10 19.08
N VAL A 248 -2.01 13.62 19.78
CA VAL A 248 -2.40 12.21 19.75
C VAL A 248 -2.74 11.79 18.32
N VAL A 249 -3.61 12.52 17.61
CA VAL A 249 -3.97 12.21 16.22
C VAL A 249 -2.73 12.21 15.33
N VAL A 250 -1.86 13.20 15.46
CA VAL A 250 -0.62 13.33 14.68
C VAL A 250 0.32 12.13 14.90
N VAL A 251 0.59 11.77 16.16
CA VAL A 251 1.50 10.66 16.51
C VAL A 251 0.92 9.32 16.05
N PHE A 252 -0.36 9.07 16.34
CA PHE A 252 -1.01 7.83 15.90
C PHE A 252 -1.14 7.74 14.39
N THR A 253 -1.28 8.87 13.67
CA THR A 253 -1.27 8.89 12.20
C THR A 253 0.05 8.33 11.70
N ALA A 254 1.18 8.86 12.19
CA ALA A 254 2.49 8.38 11.80
C ALA A 254 2.72 6.89 12.13
N ILE A 255 2.27 6.44 13.30
CA ILE A 255 2.41 5.03 13.72
C ILE A 255 1.57 4.09 12.84
N ILE A 256 0.30 4.44 12.59
CA ILE A 256 -0.62 3.59 11.83
C ILE A 256 -0.18 3.50 10.37
N TRP A 257 0.17 4.62 9.74
CA TRP A 257 0.70 4.62 8.38
C TRP A 257 2.02 3.87 8.26
N GLN A 258 2.86 3.92 9.29
CA GLN A 258 4.07 3.11 9.32
C GLN A 258 3.75 1.60 9.30
N GLY A 259 2.65 1.19 9.93
CA GLY A 259 2.11 -0.16 9.83
C GLY A 259 1.77 -0.54 8.39
N PHE A 260 1.12 0.35 7.64
CA PHE A 260 0.82 0.11 6.22
C PHE A 260 2.10 -0.15 5.40
N PHE A 261 3.09 0.74 5.52
CA PHE A 261 4.35 0.61 4.78
C PHE A 261 5.14 -0.65 5.17
N LEU A 262 5.26 -0.96 6.46
CA LEU A 262 5.94 -2.17 6.93
C LEU A 262 5.22 -3.45 6.53
N GLY A 263 3.90 -3.48 6.68
CA GLY A 263 3.09 -4.64 6.32
C GLY A 263 3.12 -4.89 4.82
N SER A 264 3.02 -3.83 4.00
CA SER A 264 3.11 -3.92 2.54
C SER A 264 4.47 -4.50 2.12
N ILE A 265 5.57 -3.87 2.52
CA ILE A 265 6.92 -4.29 2.10
C ILE A 265 7.25 -5.72 2.58
N GLY A 266 6.79 -6.08 3.78
CA GLY A 266 6.94 -7.43 4.33
C GLY A 266 6.16 -8.46 3.51
N MET A 267 4.97 -8.12 3.02
CA MET A 267 4.21 -8.98 2.10
C MET A 267 4.88 -9.12 0.73
N ILE A 268 5.45 -8.04 0.18
CA ILE A 268 6.23 -8.12 -1.07
C ILE A 268 7.40 -9.07 -0.91
N PHE A 269 8.13 -8.99 0.21
CA PHE A 269 9.25 -9.89 0.50
C PHE A 269 8.83 -11.35 0.69
N CYS A 270 7.75 -11.61 1.44
CA CYS A 270 7.35 -12.97 1.77
C CYS A 270 6.65 -13.69 0.61
N ALA A 271 5.96 -12.93 -0.25
CA ALA A 271 5.13 -13.42 -1.34
C ALA A 271 5.43 -12.68 -2.66
N SER A 272 4.77 -11.55 -2.93
CA SER A 272 4.96 -10.73 -4.14
C SER A 272 4.29 -9.35 -4.00
N SER A 273 4.63 -8.41 -4.89
CA SER A 273 3.95 -7.10 -4.98
C SER A 273 2.46 -7.25 -5.28
N LEU A 274 2.14 -8.26 -6.07
CA LEU A 274 0.79 -8.59 -6.45
C LEU A 274 -0.04 -9.08 -5.27
N VAL A 275 0.49 -10.02 -4.47
CA VAL A 275 -0.17 -10.49 -3.24
C VAL A 275 -0.36 -9.36 -2.24
N SER A 276 0.62 -8.46 -2.13
CA SER A 276 0.48 -7.25 -1.29
C SER A 276 -0.63 -6.33 -1.80
N GLY A 277 -0.65 -5.99 -3.10
CA GLY A 277 -1.68 -5.13 -3.69
C GLY A 277 -3.09 -5.74 -3.59
N ILE A 278 -3.19 -7.05 -3.76
CA ILE A 278 -4.42 -7.82 -3.54
C ILE A 278 -4.92 -7.68 -2.10
N LEU A 279 -4.04 -7.88 -1.11
CA LEU A 279 -4.40 -7.79 0.30
C LEU A 279 -4.86 -6.38 0.68
N ILE A 280 -4.15 -5.35 0.19
CA ILE A 280 -4.54 -3.94 0.31
C ILE A 280 -5.96 -3.73 -0.21
N CYS A 281 -6.25 -4.22 -1.42
CA CYS A 281 -7.55 -4.04 -2.05
C CYS A 281 -8.67 -4.82 -1.35
N ALA A 282 -8.39 -6.04 -0.87
CA ALA A 282 -9.34 -6.87 -0.13
C ALA A 282 -9.74 -6.25 1.23
N LEU A 283 -8.93 -5.34 1.77
CA LEU A 283 -9.19 -4.60 3.00
C LEU A 283 -9.96 -3.28 2.78
N LEU A 284 -10.14 -2.83 1.52
CA LEU A 284 -10.89 -1.60 1.21
C LEU A 284 -12.37 -1.68 1.61
N PRO A 285 -13.11 -2.79 1.35
CA PRO A 285 -14.50 -2.92 1.82
C PRO A 285 -14.63 -2.74 3.34
N LEU A 286 -13.68 -3.30 4.11
CA LEU A 286 -13.66 -3.12 5.56
C LEU A 286 -13.42 -1.65 5.93
N THR A 287 -12.52 -0.98 5.23
CA THR A 287 -12.23 0.45 5.43
C THR A 287 -13.47 1.32 5.16
N GLU A 288 -14.24 1.01 4.11
CA GLU A 288 -15.49 1.69 3.78
C GLU A 288 -16.55 1.52 4.87
N VAL A 289 -16.75 0.28 5.36
CA VAL A 289 -17.70 0.00 6.45
C VAL A 289 -17.32 0.74 7.73
N LEU A 290 -16.03 0.76 8.08
CA LEU A 290 -15.53 1.51 9.23
C LEU A 290 -15.73 3.02 9.04
N ALA A 291 -15.54 3.55 7.84
CA ALA A 291 -15.77 4.97 7.55
C ALA A 291 -17.24 5.35 7.74
N VAL A 292 -18.17 4.52 7.25
CA VAL A 292 -19.61 4.72 7.48
C VAL A 292 -19.94 4.68 8.97
N PHE A 293 -19.37 3.72 9.72
CA PHE A 293 -19.63 3.60 11.15
C PHE A 293 -19.09 4.78 11.97
N PHE A 294 -17.80 5.13 11.81
CA PHE A 294 -17.14 6.16 12.61
C PHE A 294 -17.53 7.58 12.20
N PHE A 295 -17.68 7.83 10.90
CA PHE A 295 -17.92 9.17 10.39
C PHE A 295 -19.37 9.43 10.01
N ARG A 296 -20.23 8.41 10.03
CA ARG A 296 -21.63 8.47 9.55
C ARG A 296 -21.69 9.00 8.12
N GLU A 297 -20.74 8.56 7.28
CA GLU A 297 -20.73 8.91 5.87
C GLU A 297 -21.99 8.36 5.19
N LYS A 298 -22.55 9.14 4.26
CA LYS A 298 -23.68 8.70 3.46
C LYS A 298 -23.21 7.60 2.51
N PHE A 299 -23.81 6.42 2.62
CA PHE A 299 -23.57 5.30 1.73
C PHE A 299 -24.75 5.17 0.76
N GLN A 300 -24.60 5.73 -0.43
CA GLN A 300 -25.65 5.76 -1.44
C GLN A 300 -25.64 4.49 -2.30
N ALA A 301 -26.68 4.28 -3.11
CA ALA A 301 -26.84 3.08 -3.93
C ALA A 301 -25.67 2.88 -4.91
N GLU A 302 -25.10 3.97 -5.42
CA GLU A 302 -23.97 4.00 -6.35
C GLU A 302 -22.69 3.46 -5.70
N LYS A 303 -22.45 3.82 -4.42
CA LYS A 303 -21.35 3.25 -3.63
C LYS A 303 -21.53 1.76 -3.41
N SER A 304 -22.76 1.32 -3.12
CA SER A 304 -23.08 -0.10 -3.00
C SER A 304 -22.82 -0.86 -4.30
N ILE A 305 -23.22 -0.29 -5.45
CA ILE A 305 -22.98 -0.89 -6.76
C ILE A 305 -21.48 -0.92 -7.08
N SER A 306 -20.75 0.16 -6.83
CA SER A 306 -19.30 0.19 -7.04
C SER A 306 -18.56 -0.79 -6.13
N LEU A 307 -18.99 -0.92 -4.87
CA LEU A 307 -18.45 -1.90 -3.93
C LEU A 307 -18.73 -3.33 -4.39
N PHE A 308 -19.93 -3.59 -4.91
CA PHE A 308 -20.26 -4.89 -5.47
C PHE A 308 -19.40 -5.22 -6.70
N LEU A 309 -19.22 -4.27 -7.62
CA LEU A 309 -18.38 -4.43 -8.80
C LEU A 309 -16.91 -4.64 -8.43
N SER A 310 -16.40 -3.91 -7.41
CA SER A 310 -15.02 -4.10 -6.94
C SER A 310 -14.83 -5.47 -6.32
N LEU A 311 -15.78 -5.92 -5.49
CA LEU A 311 -15.77 -7.26 -4.89
C LEU A 311 -15.84 -8.36 -5.95
N TRP A 312 -16.68 -8.21 -6.97
CA TRP A 312 -16.74 -9.14 -8.10
C TRP A 312 -15.43 -9.15 -8.88
N GLY A 313 -14.84 -7.98 -9.14
CA GLY A 313 -13.54 -7.83 -9.78
C GLY A 313 -12.46 -8.62 -9.03
N PHE A 314 -12.45 -8.52 -7.69
CA PHE A 314 -11.57 -9.30 -6.82
C PHE A 314 -11.80 -10.80 -6.97
N VAL A 315 -13.05 -11.26 -6.81
CA VAL A 315 -13.39 -12.69 -6.91
C VAL A 315 -12.97 -13.27 -8.26
N SER A 316 -13.28 -12.56 -9.36
CA SER A 316 -12.90 -12.95 -10.72
C SER A 316 -11.38 -13.10 -10.85
N TYR A 317 -10.64 -12.11 -10.36
CA TYR A 317 -9.20 -12.09 -10.39
C TYR A 317 -8.58 -13.27 -9.62
N PHE A 318 -9.03 -13.50 -8.38
CA PHE A 318 -8.53 -14.58 -7.52
C PHE A 318 -8.82 -15.96 -8.10
N TYR A 319 -10.04 -16.15 -8.61
CA TYR A 319 -10.41 -17.38 -9.29
C TYR A 319 -9.48 -17.66 -10.48
N GLY A 320 -9.13 -16.61 -11.24
CA GLY A 320 -8.18 -16.70 -12.34
C GLY A 320 -6.77 -17.09 -11.91
N GLN A 321 -6.29 -16.59 -10.76
CA GLN A 321 -4.98 -16.95 -10.21
C GLN A 321 -4.93 -18.41 -9.75
N ILE A 322 -5.89 -18.83 -8.93
CA ILE A 322 -5.96 -20.21 -8.40
C ILE A 322 -6.01 -21.20 -9.57
N LYS A 323 -6.79 -20.88 -10.62
CA LYS A 323 -6.89 -21.72 -11.82
C LYS A 323 -5.59 -21.77 -12.62
N ALA A 324 -4.82 -20.68 -12.67
CA ALA A 324 -3.53 -20.65 -13.36
C ALA A 324 -2.45 -21.43 -12.59
N GLU A 325 -2.46 -21.35 -11.26
CA GLU A 325 -1.55 -22.10 -10.38
C GLU A 325 -1.82 -23.60 -10.48
N ASN A 326 -3.08 -24.03 -10.38
CA ASN A 326 -3.49 -25.44 -10.54
C ASN A 326 -3.18 -26.02 -11.93
N LYS A 327 -3.20 -25.21 -12.99
CA LYS A 327 -2.79 -25.63 -14.35
C LYS A 327 -1.28 -25.79 -14.52
N THR A 328 -0.50 -25.15 -13.66
CA THR A 328 0.97 -25.32 -13.64
C THR A 328 1.36 -26.57 -12.86
N GLU A 329 0.45 -27.12 -12.05
CA GLU A 329 0.62 -28.31 -11.20
C GLU A 329 -0.06 -29.60 -11.77
N THR A 330 -0.36 -29.70 -13.07
CA THR A 330 -0.93 -30.92 -13.70
C THR A 330 -0.02 -31.49 -14.83
N PRO A 331 -0.11 -32.79 -15.19
CA PRO A 331 0.88 -33.83 -14.91
C PRO A 331 1.85 -34.15 -16.08
N ASP A 332 2.31 -33.14 -16.83
CA ASP A 332 3.28 -33.41 -17.92
C ASP A 332 4.74 -33.52 -17.42
N GLN A 333 5.05 -33.07 -16.19
CA GLN A 333 6.39 -33.22 -15.59
C GLN A 333 6.59 -34.55 -14.85
N GLU A 334 5.53 -35.20 -14.35
CA GLU A 334 5.63 -36.56 -13.80
C GLU A 334 5.75 -37.62 -14.91
N ALA A 335 5.15 -37.38 -16.09
CA ALA A 335 5.25 -38.28 -17.23
C ALA A 335 6.67 -38.30 -17.87
N GLN A 336 7.42 -37.20 -17.80
CA GLN A 336 8.79 -37.14 -18.33
C GLN A 336 9.86 -37.64 -17.34
N LEU A 337 9.61 -37.63 -16.03
CA LEU A 337 10.54 -38.18 -15.03
C LEU A 337 10.42 -39.71 -14.90
N SER A 338 9.33 -40.29 -15.41
CA SER A 338 9.04 -41.73 -15.39
C SER A 338 9.64 -42.53 -16.57
N GLN A 339 10.30 -41.87 -17.53
CA GLN A 339 10.84 -42.52 -18.74
C GLN A 339 12.38 -42.51 -18.86
N LEU A 340 13.11 -42.14 -17.81
CA LEU A 340 14.57 -42.32 -17.81
C LEU A 340 14.90 -43.76 -17.38
N PRO A 341 15.55 -44.57 -18.23
CA PRO A 341 15.91 -45.94 -17.88
C PRO A 341 16.91 -45.91 -16.72
N VAL A 342 16.57 -46.61 -15.64
CA VAL A 342 17.50 -46.94 -14.56
C VAL A 342 18.53 -47.89 -15.16
N ILE A 343 19.74 -47.38 -15.41
CA ILE A 343 20.89 -48.23 -15.70
C ILE A 343 21.34 -48.77 -14.35
N ASP A 344 20.98 -50.01 -14.07
CA ASP A 344 21.63 -50.82 -13.05
C ASP A 344 23.09 -51.05 -13.49
N SER A 345 24.03 -50.50 -12.72
CA SER A 345 25.40 -51.02 -12.71
C SER A 345 25.81 -51.29 -11.26
N VAL A 346 25.51 -52.52 -10.84
CA VAL A 346 26.22 -53.22 -9.78
C VAL A 346 27.58 -53.66 -10.35
N ALA A 347 28.66 -53.17 -9.77
CA ALA A 347 29.94 -53.84 -9.48
C ALA A 347 31.03 -52.79 -9.20
#